data_AF-S3Z8H0-F1
#
_entry.id   AF-S3Z8H0-F1
#
_cell.length_a   1.000
_cell.length_b   1.000
_cell.length_c   1.000
_cell.angle_alpha   90.00
_cell.angle_beta   90.00
_cell.angle_gamma   90.00
#
_symmetry.space_group_name_H-M   'P 1'
#
loop_
_entity.id
_entity.type
_entity.pdbx_description
1 polymer ?
#
loop_
_entity_poly.entity_id
_entity_poly.type
_entity_poly.pdbx_seq_one_letter_code
_entity_poly.pdbx_strand_id
1 'polypeptide(L)'
;MRAPLPARPAELAYAPDEEALLVGGDGGGVVSPVPAGAWDFRVSGVRVLELWFERRVTAPEPGTLEAIRPAAWPQAWTSELLELITVLALLAEEPPFSVGADDGLITAVELRAAGVLPVPERARRPASVLDHHEEGPEGQFALL
;
A
#
# COMPACT_ATOMS: atom_id res chain seq x y z
N MET A 1 11.99 -23.11 4.31
CA MET A 1 13.18 -23.22 3.42
C MET A 1 13.12 -22.05 2.43
N ARG A 2 14.25 -21.46 2.03
CA ARG A 2 14.28 -20.37 1.02
C ARG A 2 15.03 -20.86 -0.22
N ALA A 3 14.40 -20.77 -1.39
CA ALA A 3 15.02 -21.04 -2.69
C ALA A 3 15.26 -19.70 -3.43
N PRO A 4 16.33 -19.59 -4.24
CA PRO A 4 16.63 -18.37 -4.98
C PRO A 4 15.55 -18.05 -6.01
N LEU A 5 15.25 -16.76 -6.20
CA LEU A 5 14.30 -16.28 -7.20
C LEU A 5 14.95 -16.18 -8.59
N PRO A 6 14.20 -16.43 -9.67
CA PRO A 6 14.67 -16.16 -11.03
C PRO A 6 14.87 -14.66 -11.24
N ALA A 7 15.69 -14.30 -12.24
CA ALA A 7 16.02 -12.90 -12.54
C ALA A 7 14.79 -12.02 -12.80
N ARG A 8 13.70 -12.59 -13.33
CA ARG A 8 12.36 -12.00 -13.33
C ARG A 8 11.31 -13.09 -13.07
N PRO A 9 10.71 -13.15 -11.87
CA PRO A 9 9.57 -14.01 -11.65
C PRO A 9 8.38 -13.47 -12.44
N ALA A 10 7.69 -14.35 -13.17
CA ALA A 10 6.51 -13.98 -13.97
C ALA A 10 5.19 -14.29 -13.25
N GLU A 11 5.22 -15.19 -12.28
CA GLU A 11 4.03 -15.78 -11.67
C GLU A 11 4.11 -15.73 -10.15
N LEU A 12 2.94 -15.61 -9.52
CA LEU A 12 2.76 -15.69 -8.08
C LEU A 12 1.65 -16.70 -7.80
N ALA A 13 1.94 -17.71 -6.98
CA ALA A 13 0.96 -18.73 -6.60
C ALA A 13 1.10 -19.06 -5.11
N TYR A 14 0.08 -19.69 -4.54
CA TYR A 14 0.05 -20.08 -3.14
C TYR A 14 -0.30 -21.56 -3.00
N ALA A 15 0.51 -22.29 -2.25
CA ALA A 15 0.30 -23.68 -1.88
C ALA A 15 -0.26 -23.72 -0.45
N PRO A 16 -1.58 -23.92 -0.25
CA PRO A 16 -2.22 -23.85 1.06
C PRO A 16 -1.76 -24.95 2.00
N ASP A 17 -1.52 -26.16 1.48
CA ASP A 17 -1.08 -27.31 2.29
C ASP A 17 0.34 -27.13 2.86
N GLU A 18 1.15 -26.28 2.22
CA GLU A 18 2.54 -26.00 2.60
C GLU A 18 2.70 -24.63 3.29
N GLU A 19 1.62 -23.85 3.38
CA GLU A 19 1.65 -22.42 3.73
C GLU A 19 2.79 -21.70 3.01
N ALA A 20 2.85 -21.88 1.69
CA ALA A 20 3.98 -21.46 0.88
C ALA A 20 3.57 -20.56 -0.28
N LEU A 21 4.26 -19.44 -0.42
CA LEU A 21 4.16 -18.55 -1.56
C LEU A 21 5.21 -18.96 -2.61
N LEU A 22 4.75 -19.35 -3.79
CA LEU A 22 5.55 -19.74 -4.94
C LEU A 22 5.75 -18.50 -5.83
N VAL A 23 7.00 -18.15 -6.09
CA VAL A 23 7.36 -16.92 -6.81
C VAL A 23 8.21 -17.28 -8.02
N GLY A 24 7.66 -17.09 -9.21
CA GLY A 24 8.34 -17.32 -10.49
C GLY A 24 8.07 -18.68 -11.16
N GLY A 25 7.07 -19.45 -10.73
CA GLY A 25 6.66 -20.71 -11.38
C GLY A 25 7.69 -21.84 -11.21
N ASP A 26 7.83 -22.69 -12.24
CA ASP A 26 8.76 -23.82 -12.24
C ASP A 26 10.23 -23.38 -12.12
N GLY A 27 10.92 -23.87 -11.09
CA GLY A 27 12.28 -23.41 -10.76
C GLY A 27 12.33 -22.04 -10.08
N GLY A 28 11.18 -21.52 -9.67
CA GLY A 28 11.01 -20.31 -8.89
C GLY A 28 11.47 -20.43 -7.43
N GLY A 29 11.36 -19.31 -6.71
CA GLY A 29 11.63 -19.28 -5.27
C GLY A 29 10.39 -19.62 -4.46
N VAL A 30 10.62 -20.12 -3.25
CA VAL A 30 9.58 -20.45 -2.28
C VAL A 30 9.78 -19.62 -1.01
N VAL A 31 8.71 -19.00 -0.52
CA VAL A 31 8.65 -18.33 0.77
C VAL A 31 7.67 -19.10 1.66
N SER A 32 8.14 -19.55 2.82
CA SER A 32 7.35 -20.27 3.81
C SER A 32 7.96 -20.06 5.21
N PRO A 33 7.12 -19.94 6.28
CA PRO A 33 5.66 -19.98 6.24
C PRO A 33 5.03 -18.66 5.78
N VAL A 34 3.89 -18.75 5.10
CA VAL A 34 3.01 -17.63 4.71
C VAL A 34 1.59 -18.04 5.11
N PRO A 35 1.06 -17.53 6.24
CA PRO A 35 -0.28 -17.88 6.68
C PRO A 35 -1.34 -17.55 5.62
N ALA A 36 -2.38 -18.37 5.53
CA ALA A 36 -3.47 -18.16 4.56
C ALA A 36 -4.10 -16.77 4.69
N GLY A 37 -4.18 -16.22 5.91
CA GLY A 37 -4.64 -14.85 6.16
C GLY A 37 -3.82 -13.78 5.45
N ALA A 38 -2.49 -13.92 5.39
CA ALA A 38 -1.62 -13.00 4.66
C ALA A 38 -1.83 -13.11 3.14
N TRP A 39 -2.03 -14.33 2.65
CA TRP A 39 -2.40 -14.59 1.25
C TRP A 39 -3.75 -13.98 0.90
N ASP A 40 -4.79 -14.22 1.72
CA ASP A 40 -6.17 -13.81 1.51
C ASP A 40 -6.49 -12.36 1.86
N PHE A 41 -5.51 -11.62 2.38
CA PHE A 41 -5.69 -10.23 2.75
C PHE A 41 -6.07 -9.36 1.54
N ARG A 42 -7.20 -8.65 1.66
CA ARG A 42 -7.78 -7.82 0.60
C ARG A 42 -8.09 -6.41 1.08
N VAL A 43 -7.83 -5.45 0.21
CA VAL A 43 -8.28 -4.05 0.36
C VAL A 43 -9.17 -3.72 -0.81
N SER A 44 -10.38 -3.24 -0.55
CA SER A 44 -11.38 -2.93 -1.60
C SER A 44 -11.63 -4.12 -2.56
N GLY A 45 -11.58 -5.35 -2.03
CA GLY A 45 -11.77 -6.59 -2.80
C GLY A 45 -10.54 -7.09 -3.57
N VAL A 46 -9.45 -6.33 -3.60
CA VAL A 46 -8.21 -6.68 -4.32
C VAL A 46 -7.21 -7.34 -3.37
N ARG A 47 -6.62 -8.46 -3.79
CA ARG A 47 -5.60 -9.16 -2.99
C ARG A 47 -4.29 -8.39 -3.02
N VAL A 48 -3.77 -8.06 -1.83
CA VAL A 48 -2.64 -7.12 -1.70
C VAL A 48 -1.35 -7.72 -2.25
N LEU A 49 -1.05 -8.99 -1.95
CA LEU A 49 0.18 -9.65 -2.44
C LEU A 49 0.22 -9.78 -3.96
N GLU A 50 -0.89 -10.18 -4.59
CA GLU A 50 -1.01 -10.24 -6.06
C GLU A 50 -0.78 -8.87 -6.69
N LEU A 51 -1.48 -7.83 -6.21
CA LEU A 51 -1.34 -6.47 -6.73
C LEU A 51 0.09 -5.92 -6.55
N TRP A 52 0.69 -6.15 -5.39
CA TRP A 52 2.05 -5.69 -5.10
C TRP A 52 3.08 -6.34 -6.04
N PHE A 53 2.91 -7.62 -6.36
CA PHE A 53 3.75 -8.37 -7.27
C PHE A 53 3.52 -7.93 -8.73
N GLU A 54 2.26 -7.87 -9.16
CA GLU A 54 1.86 -7.48 -10.52
C GLU A 54 2.47 -6.12 -10.92
N ARG A 55 2.43 -5.13 -10.02
CA ARG A 55 3.01 -3.79 -10.24
C ARG A 55 4.52 -3.80 -10.50
N ARG A 56 5.23 -4.84 -10.05
CA ARG A 56 6.69 -4.98 -10.24
C ARG A 56 7.06 -5.77 -11.49
N VAL A 57 6.21 -6.70 -11.92
CA VAL A 57 6.54 -7.62 -13.03
C VAL A 57 5.91 -7.21 -14.36
N THR A 58 4.75 -6.56 -14.34
CA THR A 58 4.04 -6.09 -15.55
C THR A 58 4.92 -5.19 -16.39
N ALA A 59 4.96 -5.35 -17.71
CA ALA A 59 5.74 -4.48 -18.58
C ALA A 59 5.28 -3.01 -18.44
N PRO A 60 6.19 -2.03 -18.26
CA PRO A 60 5.80 -0.65 -18.10
C PRO A 60 5.54 -0.03 -19.47
N GLU A 61 4.71 1.00 -19.51
CA GLU A 61 4.48 1.77 -20.72
C GLU A 61 5.76 2.54 -21.10
N PRO A 62 6.26 2.43 -22.34
CA PRO A 62 7.45 3.16 -22.75
C PRO A 62 7.26 4.69 -22.67
N GLY A 63 8.28 5.40 -22.17
CA GLY A 63 8.27 6.87 -22.11
C GLY A 63 7.56 7.48 -20.91
N THR A 64 7.08 6.66 -19.96
CA THR A 64 6.54 7.13 -18.67
C THR A 64 7.55 6.97 -17.53
N LEU A 65 7.26 7.52 -16.35
CA LEU A 65 8.13 7.34 -15.17
C LEU A 65 8.16 5.88 -14.71
N GLU A 66 7.08 5.12 -14.93
CA GLU A 66 7.01 3.69 -14.63
C GLU A 66 8.01 2.86 -15.45
N ALA A 67 8.46 3.37 -16.60
CA ALA A 67 9.54 2.74 -17.37
C ALA A 67 10.91 2.80 -16.66
N ILE A 68 11.08 3.72 -15.70
CA ILE A 68 12.30 3.85 -14.90
C ILE A 68 12.24 2.85 -13.74
N ARG A 69 12.71 1.63 -13.99
CA ARG A 69 12.69 0.53 -12.99
C ARG A 69 13.88 -0.42 -13.11
N PRO A 70 14.18 -1.22 -12.08
CA PRO A 70 15.22 -2.23 -12.15
C PRO A 70 15.04 -3.21 -13.32
N ALA A 71 16.15 -3.56 -13.97
CA ALA A 71 16.13 -4.50 -15.10
C ALA A 71 15.85 -5.95 -14.66
N ALA A 72 16.14 -6.31 -13.42
CA ALA A 72 15.91 -7.62 -12.83
C ALA A 72 15.32 -7.46 -11.43
N TRP A 73 14.83 -8.54 -10.84
CA TRP A 73 14.37 -8.60 -9.46
C TRP A 73 15.54 -8.33 -8.50
N PRO A 74 15.60 -7.16 -7.85
CA PRO A 74 16.66 -6.86 -6.91
C PRO A 74 16.38 -7.55 -5.56
N GLN A 75 17.44 -7.81 -4.80
CA GLN A 75 17.33 -8.34 -3.44
C GLN A 75 16.40 -7.48 -2.55
N ALA A 76 16.38 -6.16 -2.75
CA ALA A 76 15.52 -5.24 -2.03
C ALA A 76 14.02 -5.60 -2.17
N TRP A 77 13.56 -6.02 -3.35
CA TRP A 77 12.18 -6.45 -3.55
C TRP A 77 11.86 -7.75 -2.81
N THR A 78 12.83 -8.66 -2.67
CA THR A 78 12.66 -9.82 -1.80
C THR A 78 12.47 -9.39 -0.34
N SER A 79 13.29 -8.45 0.14
CA SER A 79 13.14 -7.93 1.50
C SER A 79 11.78 -7.26 1.71
N GLU A 80 11.35 -6.41 0.77
CA GLU A 80 10.03 -5.76 0.78
C GLU A 80 8.89 -6.79 0.77
N LEU A 81 9.00 -7.87 -0.02
CA LEU A 81 8.01 -8.94 -0.04
C LEU A 81 7.89 -9.63 1.32
N LEU A 82 9.02 -9.92 1.97
CA LEU A 82 9.04 -10.55 3.29
C LEU A 82 8.45 -9.64 4.37
N GLU A 83 8.76 -8.35 4.34
CA GLU A 83 8.15 -7.35 5.21
C GLU A 83 6.64 -7.26 4.98
N LEU A 84 6.21 -7.17 3.73
CA LEU A 84 4.79 -7.13 3.39
C LEU A 84 4.06 -8.37 3.89
N ILE A 85 4.59 -9.58 3.65
CA ILE A 85 4.01 -10.82 4.17
C ILE A 85 3.86 -10.76 5.70
N THR A 86 4.88 -10.24 6.39
CA THR A 86 4.87 -10.13 7.86
C THR A 86 3.77 -9.19 8.32
N VAL A 87 3.67 -8.01 7.71
CA VAL A 87 2.62 -7.02 8.04
C VAL A 87 1.23 -7.60 7.76
N LEU A 88 1.03 -8.26 6.62
CA LEU A 88 -0.26 -8.84 6.25
C LEU A 88 -0.64 -10.02 7.15
N ALA A 89 0.33 -10.82 7.60
CA ALA A 89 0.07 -11.88 8.57
C ALA A 89 -0.44 -11.30 9.90
N LEU A 90 0.23 -10.25 10.40
CA LEU A 90 -0.20 -9.57 11.63
C LEU A 90 -1.59 -8.92 11.45
N LEU A 91 -1.84 -8.24 10.33
CA LEU A 91 -3.14 -7.62 10.05
C LEU A 91 -4.27 -8.64 9.87
N ALA A 92 -3.97 -9.85 9.40
CA ALA A 92 -4.97 -10.90 9.25
C ALA A 92 -5.37 -11.55 10.58
N GLU A 93 -4.53 -11.43 11.61
CA GLU A 93 -4.84 -11.86 12.98
C GLU A 93 -5.66 -10.83 13.75
N GLU A 94 -5.62 -9.55 13.33
CA GLU A 94 -6.41 -8.50 13.94
C GLU A 94 -7.90 -8.70 13.67
N PRO A 95 -8.77 -8.52 14.68
CA PRO A 95 -10.21 -8.53 14.45
C PRO A 95 -10.57 -7.43 13.44
N PRO A 96 -11.56 -7.65 12.55
CA PRO A 96 -12.00 -6.62 11.63
C PRO A 96 -12.33 -5.36 12.43
N PHE A 97 -11.82 -4.22 11.97
CA PHE A 97 -12.10 -2.93 12.60
C PHE A 97 -13.61 -2.70 12.61
N SER A 98 -14.24 -3.06 13.73
CA SER A 98 -15.63 -2.79 13.99
C SER A 98 -15.68 -1.36 14.50
N VAL A 99 -16.01 -0.42 13.61
CA VAL A 99 -16.68 0.79 14.08
C VAL A 99 -17.98 0.26 14.65
N GLY A 100 -18.08 0.19 15.99
CA GLY A 100 -19.31 -0.26 16.64
C GLY A 100 -20.48 0.49 16.00
N ALA A 101 -21.57 -0.21 15.73
CA ALA A 101 -22.64 0.31 14.89
C ALA A 101 -23.29 1.60 15.42
N ASP A 102 -22.97 2.06 16.64
CA ASP A 102 -23.50 3.30 17.20
C ASP A 102 -22.71 3.89 18.40
N ASP A 103 -21.51 3.41 18.76
CA ASP A 103 -20.85 3.81 20.03
C ASP A 103 -19.87 5.00 19.94
N GLY A 104 -19.72 5.61 18.75
CA GLY A 104 -18.79 6.73 18.56
C GLY A 104 -19.04 7.62 17.34
N LEU A 105 -20.22 7.54 16.72
CA LEU A 105 -20.55 8.41 15.59
C LEU A 105 -20.78 9.84 16.08
N ILE A 106 -19.82 10.72 15.80
CA ILE A 106 -19.93 12.14 16.12
C ILE A 106 -21.04 12.76 15.25
N THR A 107 -22.10 13.22 15.91
CA THR A 107 -23.25 13.86 15.27
C THR A 107 -22.94 15.32 14.91
N ALA A 108 -23.70 15.85 13.95
CA ALA A 108 -23.65 17.28 13.64
C ALA A 108 -24.06 18.16 14.83
N VAL A 109 -24.84 17.65 15.78
CA VAL A 109 -25.21 18.38 17.01
C VAL A 109 -24.00 18.50 17.93
N GLU A 110 -23.27 17.42 18.16
CA GLU A 110 -22.05 17.42 18.96
C GLU A 110 -20.97 18.32 18.37
N LEU A 111 -20.80 18.30 17.04
CA LEU A 111 -19.87 19.22 16.36
C LEU A 111 -20.27 20.69 16.52
N ARG A 112 -21.56 21.02 16.55
CA ARG A 112 -22.02 22.39 16.83
C ARG A 112 -21.80 22.76 18.29
N ALA A 113 -22.09 21.86 19.22
CA ALA A 113 -21.86 22.08 20.65
C ALA A 113 -20.37 22.29 20.96
N ALA A 114 -19.48 21.59 20.25
CA ALA A 114 -18.04 21.75 20.33
C ALA A 114 -17.49 22.99 19.57
N GLY A 115 -18.36 23.76 18.89
CA GLY A 115 -17.94 24.94 18.12
C GLY A 115 -17.16 24.62 16.83
N VAL A 116 -17.15 23.36 16.38
CA VAL A 116 -16.54 22.92 15.11
C VAL A 116 -17.43 23.32 13.93
N LEU A 117 -18.75 23.20 14.09
CA LEU A 117 -19.74 23.66 13.11
C LEU A 117 -20.46 24.94 13.57
N PRO A 118 -20.79 25.87 12.65
CA PRO A 118 -20.55 25.80 11.21
C PRO A 118 -19.07 26.03 10.85
N VAL A 119 -18.62 25.45 9.73
CA VAL A 119 -17.27 25.69 9.19
C VAL A 119 -17.06 27.20 8.99
N PRO A 120 -16.01 27.81 9.56
CA PRO A 120 -15.74 29.24 9.41
C PRO A 120 -15.56 29.65 7.94
N GLU A 121 -16.02 30.85 7.58
CA GLU A 121 -15.95 31.37 6.20
C GLU A 121 -14.53 31.33 5.60
N ARG A 122 -13.50 31.60 6.40
CA ARG A 122 -12.09 31.53 5.97
C ARG A 122 -11.66 30.13 5.48
N ALA A 123 -12.26 29.06 6.01
CA ALA A 123 -11.92 27.69 5.67
C ALA A 123 -12.69 27.17 4.44
N ARG A 124 -13.67 27.94 3.95
CA ARG A 124 -14.42 27.64 2.72
C ARG A 124 -13.81 28.26 1.47
N ARG A 125 -12.80 29.11 1.64
CA ARG A 125 -12.06 29.70 0.52
C ARG A 125 -11.06 28.67 -0.02
N PRO A 126 -10.73 28.73 -1.32
CA PRO A 126 -9.60 27.98 -1.86
C PRO A 126 -8.35 28.20 -1.00
N ALA A 127 -7.45 27.20 -0.98
CA ALA A 127 -6.21 27.32 -0.24
C ALA A 127 -5.42 28.54 -0.76
N SER A 128 -5.34 29.60 0.04
CA SER A 128 -4.64 30.85 -0.32
C SER A 128 -3.12 30.69 -0.47
N VAL A 129 -2.60 29.50 -0.14
CA VAL A 129 -1.23 29.07 -0.46
C VAL A 129 -1.00 29.06 -1.97
N LEU A 130 -2.06 28.85 -2.78
CA LEU A 130 -1.98 28.90 -4.24
C LEU A 130 -2.12 30.31 -4.84
N ASP A 131 -2.49 31.31 -4.01
CA ASP A 131 -2.68 32.70 -4.45
C ASP A 131 -1.42 33.57 -4.28
N HIS A 132 -0.35 33.03 -3.67
CA HIS A 132 0.91 33.75 -3.49
C HIS A 132 1.85 33.46 -4.66
N HIS A 133 2.28 34.52 -5.36
CA HIS A 133 3.27 34.42 -6.41
C HIS A 133 4.62 34.04 -5.80
N GLU A 134 5.20 32.92 -6.25
CA GLU A 134 6.51 32.43 -5.82
C GLU A 134 7.59 33.50 -6.10
N GLU A 135 8.24 34.03 -5.06
CA GLU A 135 9.37 34.97 -5.16
C GLU A 135 10.67 34.24 -4.81
N GLY A 136 11.12 33.33 -5.67
CA GLY A 136 12.44 32.69 -5.49
C GLY A 136 12.85 31.84 -6.69
N PRO A 137 14.16 31.67 -6.97
CA PRO A 137 14.63 30.99 -8.19
C PRO A 137 14.33 29.48 -8.25
N GLU A 138 13.66 28.89 -7.25
CA GLU A 138 13.30 27.46 -7.20
C GLU A 138 11.94 27.22 -6.51
N GLY A 139 11.07 28.25 -6.42
CA GLY A 139 9.73 28.11 -5.83
C GLY A 139 9.68 27.77 -4.32
N GLN A 140 10.76 28.03 -3.56
CA GLN A 140 10.85 27.65 -2.14
C GLN A 140 10.31 28.74 -1.20
N PHE A 141 9.46 28.35 -0.25
CA PHE A 141 8.93 29.22 0.80
C PHE A 141 9.89 29.30 2.00
N ALA A 142 10.26 30.51 2.42
CA ALA A 142 10.81 30.74 3.75
C ALA A 142 9.65 31.05 4.71
N LEU A 143 9.35 30.13 5.63
CA LEU A 143 8.46 30.41 6.75
C LEU A 143 9.25 31.21 7.80
N LEU A 144 8.83 32.44 8.08
CA LEU A 144 9.31 33.24 9.21
C LEU A 144 8.55 32.87 10.49
#